data_AF-G2IQJ4-F1
#
_entry.id   AF-G2IQJ4-F1
#
_cell.length_a   1.000
_cell.length_b   1.000
_cell.length_c   1.000
_cell.angle_alpha   90.00
_cell.angle_beta   90.00
_cell.angle_gamma   90.00
#
_symmetry.space_group_name_H-M   'P 1'
#
loop_
_entity.id
_entity.type
_entity.pdbx_description
1 polymer ?
#
loop_
_entity_poly.entity_id
_entity_poly.type
_entity_poly.pdbx_seq_one_letter_code
_entity_poly.pdbx_strand_id
1 'polypeptide(L)'
;MAILPRPVSPTSAFADLREMFSRERPHRWSILALSITLTGFLLWGFLVDSRIPPKEREIIYVESWMSDRKDSDIIRRQIEDLAKYEAALERKQREFQSVADSLGIEWREDEIRNRAQRKETIAAMNKLLHKRLEAALAHEAGATDTASR
;
A
#
# COMPACT_ATOMS: atom_id res chain seq x y z
N MET A 1 -43.72 42.40 -11.64
CA MET A 1 -43.59 41.13 -12.41
C MET A 1 -43.12 40.06 -11.46
N ALA A 2 -43.86 38.96 -11.29
CA ALA A 2 -43.37 37.83 -10.50
C ALA A 2 -42.26 37.13 -11.29
N ILE A 3 -41.06 37.07 -10.70
CA ILE A 3 -39.83 36.55 -11.33
C ILE A 3 -39.71 35.02 -11.17
N LEU A 4 -40.53 34.41 -10.30
CA LEU A 4 -40.48 32.98 -10.00
C LEU A 4 -41.66 32.22 -10.64
N PRO A 5 -41.41 31.04 -11.24
CA PRO A 5 -42.47 30.19 -11.76
C PRO A 5 -43.35 29.65 -10.63
N ARG A 6 -44.60 29.33 -10.95
CA ARG A 6 -45.54 28.75 -9.98
C ARG A 6 -45.01 27.39 -9.49
N PRO A 7 -45.06 27.10 -8.18
CA PRO A 7 -44.65 25.80 -7.67
C PRO A 7 -45.53 24.71 -8.27
N VAL A 8 -44.89 23.66 -8.76
CA VAL A 8 -45.60 22.50 -9.33
C VAL A 8 -46.27 21.71 -8.21
N SER A 9 -47.52 21.31 -8.43
CA SER A 9 -48.24 20.46 -7.46
C SER A 9 -47.76 19.00 -7.56
N PRO A 10 -47.74 18.23 -6.47
CA PRO A 10 -47.37 16.80 -6.50
C PRO A 10 -48.24 16.00 -7.48
N THR A 11 -49.53 16.34 -7.54
CA THR A 11 -50.50 15.71 -8.45
C THR A 11 -50.16 15.99 -9.91
N SER A 12 -49.77 17.22 -10.26
CA SER A 12 -49.33 17.54 -11.62
C SER A 12 -48.03 16.86 -11.98
N ALA A 13 -47.09 16.72 -11.04
CA ALA A 13 -45.82 16.03 -11.29
C ALA A 13 -46.03 14.53 -11.57
N PHE A 14 -46.95 13.88 -10.84
CA PHE A 14 -47.29 12.49 -11.10
C PHE A 14 -48.01 12.29 -12.43
N ALA A 15 -48.91 13.21 -12.79
CA ALA A 15 -49.58 13.18 -14.09
C ALA A 15 -48.58 13.33 -15.26
N ASP A 16 -47.61 14.23 -15.12
CA ASP A 16 -46.52 14.43 -16.10
C ASP A 16 -45.60 13.20 -16.22
N LEU A 17 -45.25 12.57 -15.07
CA LEU A 17 -44.52 11.31 -15.06
C LEU A 17 -45.29 10.20 -15.81
N ARG A 18 -46.60 10.07 -15.55
CA ARG A 18 -47.46 9.09 -16.22
C ARG A 18 -47.55 9.36 -17.73
N GLU A 19 -47.64 10.63 -18.14
CA GLU A 19 -47.65 11.02 -19.55
C GLU A 19 -46.33 10.66 -20.24
N MET A 20 -45.20 10.91 -19.58
CA MET A 20 -43.87 10.56 -20.10
C MET A 20 -43.71 9.05 -20.34
N PHE A 21 -44.29 8.20 -19.47
CA PHE A 21 -44.33 6.75 -19.68
C PHE A 21 -45.38 6.29 -20.69
N SER A 22 -46.43 7.08 -20.95
CA SER A 22 -47.51 6.74 -21.89
C SER A 22 -47.07 6.89 -23.35
N ARG A 23 -46.24 7.90 -23.68
CA ARG A 23 -45.78 8.15 -25.06
C ARG A 23 -44.84 7.05 -25.54
N GLU A 24 -45.14 6.41 -26.67
CA GLU A 24 -44.29 5.41 -27.31
C GLU A 24 -42.95 6.02 -27.74
N ARG A 25 -41.93 5.79 -26.92
CA ARG A 25 -40.55 6.14 -27.20
C ARG A 25 -39.72 4.87 -27.25
N PRO A 26 -38.98 4.61 -28.34
CA PRO A 26 -38.03 3.53 -28.35
C PRO A 26 -36.98 3.77 -27.25
N HIS A 27 -36.54 2.70 -26.57
CA HIS A 27 -35.52 2.70 -25.51
C HIS A 27 -35.89 3.22 -24.10
N ARG A 28 -37.14 3.68 -23.85
CA ARG A 28 -37.55 4.15 -22.51
C ARG A 28 -37.35 3.11 -21.40
N TRP A 29 -37.71 1.85 -21.69
CA TRP A 29 -37.60 0.75 -20.74
C TRP A 29 -36.18 0.23 -20.59
N SER A 30 -35.38 0.23 -21.66
CA SER A 30 -33.98 -0.22 -21.57
C SER A 30 -33.12 0.76 -20.77
N ILE A 31 -33.32 2.08 -20.95
CA ILE A 31 -32.60 3.09 -20.17
C ILE A 31 -33.06 3.06 -18.70
N LEU A 32 -34.37 2.92 -18.44
CA LEU A 32 -34.88 2.79 -17.08
C LEU A 32 -34.32 1.55 -16.38
N ALA A 33 -34.36 0.40 -17.05
CA ALA A 33 -33.81 -0.84 -16.54
C ALA A 33 -32.30 -0.71 -16.26
N LEU A 34 -31.54 -0.11 -17.17
CA LEU A 34 -30.11 0.14 -16.99
C LEU A 34 -29.83 1.04 -15.78
N SER A 35 -30.59 2.12 -15.62
CA SER A 35 -30.44 3.05 -14.49
C SER A 35 -30.73 2.38 -13.15
N ILE A 36 -31.83 1.62 -13.06
CA ILE A 36 -32.19 0.87 -11.86
C ILE A 36 -31.13 -0.19 -11.56
N THR A 37 -30.63 -0.88 -12.60
CA THR A 37 -29.62 -1.93 -12.45
C THR A 37 -28.31 -1.36 -11.93
N LEU A 38 -27.81 -0.28 -12.53
CA LEU A 38 -26.55 0.34 -12.12
C LEU A 38 -26.63 0.90 -10.69
N THR A 39 -27.75 1.55 -10.35
CA THR A 39 -27.99 2.08 -9.01
C THR A 39 -28.12 0.95 -7.98
N GLY A 40 -28.90 -0.08 -8.31
CA GLY A 40 -29.08 -1.26 -7.47
C GLY A 40 -27.78 -2.03 -7.26
N PHE A 41 -26.93 -2.13 -8.29
CA PHE A 41 -25.62 -2.78 -8.21
C PHE A 41 -24.68 -2.05 -7.25
N LEU A 42 -24.65 -0.71 -7.30
CA LEU A 42 -23.87 0.10 -6.35
C LEU A 42 -24.35 -0.12 -4.91
N LEU A 43 -25.67 -0.03 -4.68
CA LEU A 43 -26.26 -0.26 -3.35
C LEU A 43 -26.02 -1.68 -2.85
N TRP A 44 -26.11 -2.69 -3.73
CA TRP A 44 -25.74 -4.07 -3.42
C TRP A 44 -24.29 -4.12 -2.93
N GLY A 45 -23.35 -3.52 -3.67
CA GLY A 45 -21.93 -3.51 -3.30
C GLY A 45 -21.72 -3.04 -1.86
N PHE A 46 -22.36 -1.92 -1.47
CA PHE A 46 -22.34 -1.43 -0.09
C PHE A 46 -23.03 -2.36 0.93
N LEU A 47 -24.14 -3.00 0.56
CA LEU A 47 -24.82 -3.97 1.42
C LEU A 47 -23.98 -5.23 1.68
N VAL A 48 -23.13 -5.62 0.73
CA VAL A 48 -22.18 -6.73 0.91
C VAL A 48 -20.99 -6.29 1.76
N ASP A 49 -20.42 -5.12 1.46
CA ASP A 49 -19.25 -4.58 2.16
C ASP A 49 -19.54 -4.25 3.62
N SER A 50 -20.71 -3.68 3.92
CA SER A 50 -21.13 -3.35 5.29
C SER A 50 -21.27 -4.55 6.23
N ARG A 51 -21.33 -5.79 5.71
CA ARG A 51 -21.37 -7.01 6.52
C ARG A 51 -19.99 -7.46 6.99
N ILE A 52 -18.92 -6.88 6.44
CA ILE A 52 -17.55 -7.19 6.84
C ILE A 52 -17.27 -6.46 8.16
N PRO A 53 -17.03 -7.17 9.28
CA PRO A 53 -16.68 -6.51 10.53
C PRO A 53 -15.38 -5.72 10.35
N PRO A 54 -15.22 -4.55 11.00
CA PRO A 54 -13.98 -3.80 10.94
C PRO A 54 -12.82 -4.68 11.42
N LYS A 55 -11.73 -4.75 10.64
CA LYS A 55 -10.54 -5.52 11.02
C LYS A 55 -10.04 -5.00 12.37
N GLU A 56 -9.94 -5.88 13.35
CA GLU A 56 -9.37 -5.53 14.65
C GLU A 56 -7.94 -5.00 14.49
N ARG A 57 -7.56 -4.02 15.31
CA ARG A 57 -6.20 -3.49 15.28
C ARG A 57 -5.23 -4.59 15.69
N GLU A 58 -4.42 -5.03 14.73
CA GLU A 58 -3.35 -6.00 14.95
C GLU A 58 -2.22 -5.31 15.72
N ILE A 59 -2.18 -5.51 17.04
CA ILE A 59 -1.08 -5.02 17.88
C ILE A 59 -0.01 -6.11 17.88
N ILE A 60 0.99 -5.95 17.02
CA ILE A 60 2.15 -6.84 16.98
C ILE A 60 3.07 -6.44 18.14
N TYR A 61 2.95 -7.16 19.26
CA TYR A 61 3.91 -7.07 20.36
C TYR A 61 5.18 -7.82 19.95
N VAL A 62 6.20 -7.07 19.54
CA VAL A 62 7.53 -7.63 19.33
C VAL A 62 8.22 -7.68 20.68
N GLU A 63 8.17 -8.83 21.35
CA GLU A 63 9.06 -9.10 22.49
C GLU A 63 10.50 -9.05 21.97
N SER A 64 11.28 -8.05 22.39
CA SER A 64 12.72 -8.04 22.13
C SER A 64 13.38 -9.10 23.03
N TRP A 65 13.82 -10.20 22.41
CA TRP A 65 14.33 -11.38 23.11
C TRP A 65 15.65 -11.18 23.87
N MET A 66 15.75 -11.93 24.98
CA MET A 66 16.94 -12.35 25.75
C MET A 66 17.89 -11.23 26.21
N SER A 67 17.87 -10.93 27.52
CA SER A 67 18.72 -9.93 28.18
C SER A 67 20.23 -10.23 28.10
N ASP A 68 20.59 -11.47 27.78
CA ASP A 68 21.93 -12.01 27.65
C ASP A 68 22.49 -11.94 26.22
N ARG A 69 21.71 -11.43 25.25
CA ARG A 69 22.19 -11.28 23.87
C ARG A 69 23.21 -10.13 23.77
N LYS A 70 24.36 -10.43 23.16
CA LYS A 70 25.42 -9.46 22.88
C LYS A 70 25.07 -8.56 21.70
N ASP A 71 25.37 -7.27 21.83
CA ASP A 71 25.16 -6.28 20.77
C ASP A 71 26.00 -6.60 19.52
N SER A 72 27.20 -7.17 19.70
CA SER A 72 28.07 -7.61 18.61
C SER A 72 27.47 -8.75 17.77
N ASP A 73 26.67 -9.64 18.37
CA ASP A 73 25.94 -10.69 17.66
C ASP A 73 24.78 -10.11 16.85
N ILE A 74 24.07 -9.12 17.40
CA ILE A 74 22.97 -8.42 16.70
C ILE A 74 23.49 -7.72 15.46
N ILE A 75 24.60 -6.98 15.58
CA ILE A 75 25.17 -6.21 14.47
C ILE A 75 25.73 -7.15 13.40
N ARG A 76 26.36 -8.26 13.78
CA ARG A 76 26.77 -9.30 12.81
C ARG A 76 25.58 -9.84 12.03
N ARG A 77 24.47 -10.10 12.73
CA ARG A 77 23.25 -10.56 12.07
C ARG A 77 22.68 -9.51 11.10
N GLN A 78 22.70 -8.23 11.49
CA GLN A 78 22.27 -7.14 10.61
C GLN A 78 23.11 -7.05 9.32
N ILE A 79 24.42 -7.31 9.40
CA ILE A 79 25.29 -7.35 8.22
C ILE A 79 24.90 -8.52 7.29
N GLU A 80 24.68 -9.71 7.83
CA GLU A 80 24.20 -10.87 7.05
C GLU A 80 22.84 -10.61 6.40
N ASP A 81 21.91 -10.03 7.15
CA ASP A 81 20.55 -9.79 6.68
C ASP A 81 20.50 -8.65 5.64
N LEU A 82 21.40 -7.66 5.73
CA LEU A 82 21.58 -6.66 4.68
C LEU A 82 22.07 -7.28 3.36
N ALA A 83 23.00 -8.24 3.42
CA ALA A 83 23.46 -8.96 2.23
C ALA A 83 22.34 -9.83 1.62
N LYS A 84 21.52 -10.48 2.45
CA LYS A 84 20.34 -11.24 1.98
C LYS A 84 19.30 -10.32 1.35
N TYR A 85 19.06 -9.16 1.95
CA TYR A 85 18.13 -8.16 1.43
C TYR A 85 18.55 -7.68 0.04
N GLU A 86 19.83 -7.38 -0.17
CA GLU A 86 20.36 -6.99 -1.48
C GLU A 86 20.12 -8.08 -2.53
N ALA A 87 20.44 -9.34 -2.22
CA ALA A 87 20.21 -10.45 -3.13
C ALA A 87 18.71 -10.67 -3.44
N ALA A 88 17.81 -10.50 -2.46
CA ALA A 88 16.37 -10.60 -2.66
C ALA A 88 15.85 -9.45 -3.54
N LEU A 89 16.35 -8.24 -3.33
CA LEU A 89 15.98 -7.06 -4.10
C LEU A 89 16.42 -7.20 -5.57
N GLU A 90 17.62 -7.70 -5.84
CA GLU A 90 18.08 -7.97 -7.21
C GLU A 90 17.21 -8.97 -7.94
N ARG A 91 16.75 -10.04 -7.25
CA ARG A 91 15.82 -11.01 -7.84
C ARG A 91 14.50 -10.34 -8.22
N LYS A 92 13.93 -9.54 -7.31
CA LYS A 92 12.69 -8.80 -7.57
C LYS A 92 12.85 -7.79 -8.71
N GLN A 93 13.98 -7.11 -8.80
CA GLN A 93 14.26 -6.22 -9.92
C GLN A 93 14.22 -6.97 -11.25
N ARG A 94 14.85 -8.15 -11.35
CA ARG A 94 14.80 -8.97 -12.58
C ARG A 94 13.38 -9.41 -12.93
N GLU A 95 12.57 -9.77 -11.95
CA GLU A 95 11.15 -10.09 -12.15
C GLU A 95 10.37 -8.89 -12.70
N PHE A 96 10.60 -7.68 -12.21
CA PHE A 96 9.92 -6.49 -12.72
C PHE A 96 10.44 -6.04 -14.08
N GLN A 97 11.72 -6.22 -14.37
CA GLN A 97 12.31 -5.92 -15.68
C GLN A 97 11.67 -6.76 -16.78
N SER A 98 11.45 -8.06 -16.55
CA SER A 98 10.79 -8.92 -17.54
C SER A 98 9.34 -8.51 -17.79
N VAL A 99 8.63 -8.07 -16.74
CA VAL A 99 7.28 -7.51 -16.87
C VAL A 99 7.29 -6.20 -17.64
N ALA A 100 8.23 -5.29 -17.34
CA ALA A 100 8.36 -4.01 -18.04
C ALA A 100 8.65 -4.21 -19.54
N ASP A 101 9.51 -5.16 -19.89
CA ASP A 101 9.79 -5.54 -21.28
C ASP A 101 8.53 -6.05 -22.00
N SER A 102 7.69 -6.84 -21.32
CA SER A 102 6.43 -7.33 -21.88
C SER A 102 5.39 -6.22 -22.13
N LEU A 103 5.46 -5.13 -21.37
CA LEU A 103 4.55 -3.98 -21.44
C LEU A 103 5.12 -2.82 -22.27
N GLY A 104 6.36 -2.94 -22.77
CA GLY A 104 7.04 -1.88 -23.52
C GLY A 104 7.39 -0.64 -22.68
N ILE A 105 7.54 -0.80 -21.36
CA ILE A 105 7.91 0.29 -20.44
C ILE A 105 9.43 0.44 -20.46
N GLU A 106 9.95 1.63 -20.75
CA GLU A 106 11.40 1.90 -20.69
C GLU A 106 11.87 2.04 -19.23
N TRP A 107 12.86 1.25 -18.84
CA TRP A 107 13.36 1.19 -17.45
C TRP A 107 14.89 1.29 -17.33
N ARG A 108 15.63 1.24 -18.45
CA ARG A 108 17.09 1.07 -18.43
C ARG A 108 17.82 2.31 -17.91
N GLU A 109 17.35 3.50 -18.27
CA GLU A 109 17.94 4.76 -17.78
C GLU A 109 17.76 4.93 -16.27
N ASP A 110 16.57 4.60 -15.76
CA ASP A 110 16.24 4.69 -14.34
C ASP A 110 17.06 3.67 -13.54
N GLU A 111 17.25 2.47 -14.08
CA GLU A 111 18.03 1.42 -13.43
C GLU A 111 19.50 1.80 -13.25
N ILE A 112 20.12 2.43 -14.25
CA ILE A 112 21.52 2.90 -14.16
C ILE A 112 21.67 3.91 -13.02
N ARG A 113 20.78 4.92 -12.94
CA ARG A 113 20.80 5.93 -11.87
C ARG A 113 20.57 5.30 -10.50
N ASN A 114 19.54 4.47 -10.39
CA ASN A 114 19.16 3.81 -9.15
C ASN A 114 20.23 2.83 -8.65
N ARG A 115 20.92 2.14 -9.55
CA ARG A 115 22.00 1.19 -9.20
C ARG A 115 23.20 1.91 -8.62
N ALA A 116 23.60 3.06 -9.19
CA ALA A 116 24.70 3.87 -8.67
C ALA A 116 24.39 4.37 -7.25
N GLN A 117 23.24 5.02 -7.06
CA GLN A 117 22.81 5.53 -5.76
C GLN A 117 22.64 4.40 -4.72
N ARG A 118 22.09 3.26 -5.13
CA ARG A 118 21.92 2.09 -4.26
C ARG A 118 23.26 1.55 -3.78
N LYS A 119 24.24 1.39 -4.68
CA LYS A 119 25.57 0.88 -4.33
C LYS A 119 26.25 1.79 -3.31
N GLU A 120 26.15 3.10 -3.49
CA GLU A 120 26.68 4.08 -2.54
C GLU A 120 25.98 3.99 -1.18
N THR A 121 24.65 3.88 -1.18
CA THR A 121 23.84 3.77 0.04
C THR A 121 24.17 2.49 0.82
N ILE A 122 24.22 1.34 0.14
CA ILE A 122 24.56 0.05 0.77
C ILE A 122 26.01 0.07 1.29
N ALA A 123 26.95 0.64 0.54
CA ALA A 123 28.34 0.77 1.00
C ALA A 123 28.44 1.66 2.25
N ALA A 124 27.71 2.77 2.30
CA ALA A 124 27.64 3.64 3.47
C ALA A 124 27.02 2.93 4.68
N MET A 125 25.94 2.17 4.49
CA MET A 125 25.29 1.38 5.53
C MET A 125 26.22 0.28 6.08
N ASN A 126 26.88 -0.48 5.21
CA ASN A 126 27.85 -1.48 5.61
C ASN A 126 28.98 -0.87 6.44
N LYS A 127 29.53 0.27 5.99
CA LYS A 127 30.58 0.99 6.75
C LYS A 127 30.09 1.41 8.14
N LEU A 128 28.85 1.90 8.25
CA LEU A 128 28.25 2.26 9.52
C LEU A 128 28.07 1.04 10.44
N LEU A 129 27.60 -0.09 9.91
CA LEU A 129 27.42 -1.33 10.67
C LEU A 129 28.75 -1.87 11.18
N HIS A 130 29.80 -1.86 10.36
CA HIS A 130 31.14 -2.27 10.82
C HIS A 130 31.69 -1.34 11.91
N LYS A 131 31.51 -0.02 11.79
CA LYS A 131 31.88 0.92 12.85
C LYS A 131 31.11 0.65 14.15
N ARG A 132 29.82 0.33 14.05
CA ARG A 132 28.99 -0.04 15.21
C ARG A 132 29.44 -1.36 15.83
N LEU A 133 29.84 -2.33 15.01
CA LEU A 133 30.37 -3.60 15.47
C LEU A 133 31.65 -3.40 16.29
N GLU A 134 32.58 -2.58 15.80
CA GLU A 134 33.80 -2.23 16.53
C GLU A 134 33.49 -1.55 17.88
N ALA A 135 32.55 -0.61 17.89
CA ALA A 135 32.12 0.08 19.11
C ALA A 135 31.45 -0.88 20.11
N ALA A 136 30.61 -1.82 19.63
CA ALA A 136 29.97 -2.83 20.47
C ALA A 136 30.99 -3.81 21.07
N LEU A 137 31.96 -4.27 20.29
CA LEU A 137 33.05 -5.13 20.77
C LEU A 137 33.90 -4.42 21.83
N ALA A 138 34.19 -3.12 21.66
CA ALA A 138 34.91 -2.33 22.66
C ALA A 138 34.11 -2.17 23.95
N HIS A 139 32.81 -1.93 23.85
CA HIS A 139 31.91 -1.82 25.00
C HIS A 139 31.81 -3.16 25.77
N GLU A 140 31.66 -4.27 25.05
CA GLU A 140 31.64 -5.62 25.63
C GLU A 140 32.97 -5.95 26.35
N ALA A 141 34.11 -5.59 25.76
CA ALA A 141 35.43 -5.79 26.37
C ALA A 141 35.61 -4.96 27.66
N GLY A 142 35.15 -3.71 27.68
CA GLY A 142 35.20 -2.85 28.86
C GLY A 142 34.25 -3.28 29.99
N ALA A 143 33.08 -3.82 29.64
CA ALA A 143 32.12 -4.38 30.60
C ALA A 143 32.65 -5.64 31.28
N THR A 144 33.39 -6.49 30.56
CA THR A 144 34.03 -7.67 31.16
C THR A 144 35.17 -7.34 32.13
N ASP A 145 35.89 -6.24 31.90
CA ASP A 145 37.00 -5.79 32.75
C ASP A 145 36.51 -5.15 34.06
N THR A 146 35.33 -4.51 34.04
CA THR A 146 34.70 -3.93 35.24
C THR A 146 33.95 -4.95 36.09
N ALA A 147 33.46 -6.05 35.52
CA ALA A 147 32.78 -7.12 36.26
C ALA A 147 33.72 -8.12 36.97
N SER A 148 35.03 -8.07 36.70
CA SER A 148 36.06 -8.97 37.27
C SER A 148 36.90 -8.33 38.39
N ARG A 149 36.56 -7.10 38.80
CA ARG A 149 37.16 -6.36 39.92
C ARG A 149 36.19 -6.28 41.10
#